data_AF-A0AA97A9G7-F1
#
_entry.id   AF-A0AA97A9G7-F1
#
_cell.length_a   1.000
_cell.length_b   1.000
_cell.length_c   1.000
_cell.angle_alpha   90.00
_cell.angle_beta   90.00
_cell.angle_gamma   90.00
#
_symmetry.space_group_name_H-M   'P 1'
#
loop_
_entity.id
_entity.type
_entity.pdbx_description
1 polymer ?
#
loop_
_entity_poly.entity_id
_entity_poly.type
_entity_poly.pdbx_seq_one_letter_code
_entity_poly.pdbx_strand_id
1 'polypeptide(L)'
;MAITEHERPLQSGGGSLVTTCGRRLSVRCLRLAPADRPIGRVTLDVGRDRGGEPGVWAALTADEARELARLLLQHADLAERGTEPAPDTRPPAP
;
A
#
# COMPACT_ATOMS: atom_id res chain seq x y z
N MET A 1 29.25 -4.37 7.37
CA MET A 1 27.91 -3.77 7.43
C MET A 1 27.09 -4.35 6.30
N ALA A 2 26.13 -5.22 6.62
CA ALA A 2 25.36 -5.97 5.64
C ALA A 2 24.28 -5.08 5.01
N ILE A 3 24.26 -5.04 3.68
CA ILE A 3 23.13 -4.56 2.89
C ILE A 3 21.96 -5.52 3.11
N THR A 4 20.94 -5.10 3.87
CA THR A 4 19.70 -5.87 3.94
C THR A 4 18.99 -5.70 2.61
N GLU A 5 19.11 -6.70 1.75
CA GLU A 5 18.33 -6.84 0.53
C GLU A 5 16.86 -6.84 0.93
N HIS A 6 16.19 -5.71 0.74
CA HIS A 6 14.74 -5.61 0.89
C HIS A 6 14.13 -6.47 -0.21
N GLU A 7 13.70 -7.68 0.16
CA GLU A 7 12.90 -8.56 -0.68
C GLU A 7 11.81 -7.72 -1.34
N ARG A 8 11.88 -7.60 -2.68
CA ARG A 8 10.90 -6.84 -3.46
C ARG A 8 9.57 -7.60 -3.38
N PRO A 9 8.58 -7.09 -2.63
CA PRO A 9 7.27 -7.71 -2.56
C PRO A 9 6.64 -7.64 -3.95
N LEU A 10 6.01 -8.73 -4.40
CA LEU A 10 5.30 -8.77 -5.68
C LEU A 10 4.35 -7.56 -5.80
N GLN A 11 4.62 -6.71 -6.79
CA GLN A 11 3.88 -5.48 -7.05
C GLN A 11 2.52 -5.84 -7.67
N SER A 12 1.49 -5.96 -6.84
CA SER A 12 0.10 -6.03 -7.33
C SER A 12 -0.40 -4.59 -7.53
N GLY A 13 -1.00 -4.31 -8.69
CA GLY A 13 -1.22 -2.97 -9.27
C GLY A 13 -1.60 -1.86 -8.29
N GLY A 14 -0.82 -0.76 -8.32
CA GLY A 14 -1.04 0.42 -7.47
C GLY A 14 -1.77 1.56 -8.20
N GLY A 15 -2.55 2.33 -7.46
CA GLY A 15 -3.16 3.58 -7.93
C GLY A 15 -2.27 4.79 -7.70
N SER A 16 -2.35 5.82 -8.56
CA SER A 16 -1.60 7.07 -8.40
C SER A 16 -2.45 8.27 -8.79
N LEU A 17 -2.29 9.38 -8.06
CA LEU A 17 -2.84 10.68 -8.41
C LEU A 17 -1.72 11.73 -8.42
N VAL A 18 -1.88 12.76 -9.25
CA VAL A 18 -0.98 13.92 -9.28
C VAL A 18 -1.77 15.11 -8.79
N THR A 19 -1.27 15.76 -7.74
CA THR A 19 -1.89 16.98 -7.20
C THR A 19 -1.61 18.15 -8.13
N THR A 20 -2.42 19.19 -7.99
CA THR A 20 -2.30 20.45 -8.74
C THR A 20 -0.97 21.15 -8.47
N CYS A 21 -0.37 20.94 -7.29
CA CYS A 21 0.99 21.41 -6.97
C CYS A 21 2.12 20.55 -7.58
N GLY A 22 1.77 19.56 -8.41
CA GLY A 22 2.70 18.72 -9.15
C GLY A 22 3.35 17.62 -8.31
N ARG A 23 2.78 17.29 -7.15
CA ARG A 23 3.25 16.18 -6.31
C ARG A 23 2.52 14.91 -6.73
N ARG A 24 3.27 13.83 -6.95
CA ARG A 24 2.69 12.51 -7.25
C ARG A 24 2.50 11.75 -5.95
N LEU A 25 1.27 11.34 -5.71
CA LEU A 25 0.94 10.40 -4.64
C LEU A 25 0.72 9.02 -5.26
N SER A 26 1.21 7.99 -4.58
CA SER A 26 1.01 6.60 -5.00
C SER A 26 0.49 5.76 -3.83
N VAL A 27 -0.57 5.01 -4.06
CA VAL A 27 -1.12 4.04 -3.11
C VAL A 27 -0.81 2.66 -3.64
N ARG A 28 -0.31 1.78 -2.77
CA ARG A 28 0.01 0.38 -3.13
C ARG A 28 -0.44 -0.57 -2.03
N CYS A 29 -0.74 -1.80 -2.40
CA CYS A 29 -0.89 -2.90 -1.45
C CYS A 29 0.44 -3.63 -1.33
N LEU A 30 0.91 -3.76 -0.10
CA LEU A 30 2.08 -4.51 0.29
C LEU A 30 1.63 -5.75 1.06
N ARG A 31 2.04 -6.94 0.61
CA ARG A 31 1.93 -8.15 1.44
C ARG A 31 3.25 -8.39 2.14
N LEU A 32 3.21 -8.33 3.47
CA LEU A 32 4.32 -8.70 4.33
C LEU A 32 4.10 -10.15 4.77
N ALA A 33 5.02 -11.04 4.40
CA ALA A 33 5.04 -12.38 4.95
C ALA A 33 5.67 -12.31 6.35
N PRO A 34 5.01 -12.91 7.36
CA PRO A 34 5.78 -13.86 8.15
C PRO A 34 4.98 -15.11 8.57
N ALA A 35 5.66 -16.26 8.44
CA ALA A 35 5.55 -17.58 9.11
C ALA A 35 4.18 -18.24 9.44
N ASP A 36 3.04 -17.55 9.50
CA ASP A 36 1.74 -18.20 9.79
C ASP A 36 0.49 -17.38 9.37
N ARG A 37 0.60 -16.05 9.21
CA ARG A 37 -0.51 -15.22 8.70
C ARG A 37 0.01 -14.04 7.87
N PRO A 38 -0.26 -14.00 6.55
CA PRO A 38 0.15 -12.87 5.72
C PRO A 38 -0.56 -11.59 6.18
N ILE A 39 0.20 -10.49 6.32
CA ILE A 39 -0.36 -9.18 6.67
C ILE A 39 -0.48 -8.36 5.39
N GLY A 40 -1.71 -8.01 5.00
CA GLY A 40 -1.97 -7.00 3.98
C GLY A 40 -1.81 -5.59 4.54
N ARG A 41 -1.00 -4.75 3.90
CA ARG A 41 -0.78 -3.34 4.29
C ARG A 41 -0.99 -2.41 3.11
N VAL A 42 -1.74 -1.33 3.31
CA VAL A 42 -1.78 -0.22 2.35
C VAL A 42 -0.59 0.72 2.61
N THR A 43 0.17 1.03 1.59
CA THR A 43 1.28 1.99 1.65
C THR A 43 0.94 3.22 0.82
N LEU A 44 1.25 4.40 1.37
CA LEU A 44 1.09 5.70 0.73
C LEU A 44 2.46 6.33 0.54
N ASP A 45 2.85 6.55 -0.70
CA ASP A 45 4.00 7.36 -1.07
C ASP A 45 3.52 8.78 -1.40
N VAL A 46 4.08 9.76 -0.70
CA VAL A 46 3.73 11.19 -0.84
C VAL A 46 4.73 11.94 -1.73
N GLY A 47 5.68 11.21 -2.35
CA GLY A 47 6.78 11.78 -3.10
C GLY A 47 7.81 12.52 -2.22
N ARG A 48 9.01 12.75 -2.78
CA ARG A 48 10.07 13.50 -2.09
C ARG A 48 9.64 14.94 -1.85
N ASP A 49 10.00 15.44 -0.68
CA ASP A 49 9.88 16.86 -0.41
C ASP A 49 10.79 17.68 -1.35
N ARG A 50 10.27 18.78 -1.91
CA ARG A 50 11.04 19.67 -2.78
C ARG A 50 11.81 20.74 -2.00
N GLY A 51 11.69 20.78 -0.67
CA GLY A 51 12.23 21.80 0.23
C GLY A 51 13.23 21.30 1.29
N GLY A 52 13.60 20.02 1.30
CA GLY A 52 14.70 19.48 2.11
C GLY A 52 14.39 19.21 3.58
N GLU A 53 13.26 19.67 4.11
CA GLU A 53 12.89 19.44 5.51
C GLU A 53 11.99 18.18 5.63
N PRO A 54 12.39 17.17 6.41
CA PRO A 54 11.55 16.02 6.69
C PRO A 54 10.32 16.47 7.51
N GLY A 55 9.11 16.25 6.98
CA GLY A 55 7.85 16.53 7.69
C GLY A 55 6.80 17.34 6.94
N VAL A 56 7.00 17.62 5.65
CA VAL A 56 6.02 18.38 4.85
C VAL A 56 4.79 17.52 4.53
N TRP A 57 3.64 17.95 5.08
CA TRP A 57 2.33 17.43 4.74
C TRP A 57 1.98 17.75 3.28
N ALA A 58 1.36 16.82 2.56
CA ALA A 58 0.78 17.15 1.26
C ALA A 58 -0.44 18.05 1.48
N ALA A 59 -0.42 19.25 0.89
CA ALA A 59 -1.62 20.06 0.74
C ALA A 59 -2.47 19.51 -0.40
N LEU A 60 -3.76 19.30 -0.13
CA LEU A 60 -4.74 18.76 -1.07
C LEU A 60 -5.94 19.70 -1.12
N THR A 61 -6.47 19.87 -2.32
CA THR A 61 -7.83 20.37 -2.50
C THR A 61 -8.84 19.35 -1.95
N ALA A 62 -10.08 19.78 -1.73
CA ALA A 62 -11.15 18.88 -1.27
C ALA A 62 -11.39 17.73 -2.26
N ASP A 63 -11.29 17.98 -3.57
CA ASP A 63 -11.49 16.95 -4.58
C ASP A 63 -10.32 15.97 -4.67
N GLU A 64 -9.08 16.46 -4.56
CA GLU A 64 -7.90 15.58 -4.45
C GLU A 64 -7.94 14.71 -3.20
N ALA A 65 -8.42 15.25 -2.07
CA ALA A 65 -8.58 14.49 -0.83
C ALA A 65 -9.65 13.39 -0.96
N ARG A 66 -10.77 13.67 -1.62
CA ARG A 66 -11.80 12.66 -1.91
C ARG A 66 -11.26 11.57 -2.84
N GLU A 67 -10.50 11.95 -3.85
CA GLU A 67 -9.91 10.98 -4.77
C GLU A 67 -8.87 10.10 -4.09
N LEU A 68 -8.01 10.69 -3.26
CA LEU A 68 -7.08 9.94 -2.44
C LEU A 68 -7.80 8.96 -1.50
N ALA A 69 -8.89 9.40 -0.86
CA ALA A 69 -9.69 8.54 0.02
C ALA A 69 -10.28 7.34 -0.73
N ARG A 70 -10.82 7.56 -1.94
CA ARG A 70 -11.32 6.45 -2.79
C ARG A 70 -10.21 5.46 -3.13
N LEU A 71 -9.02 5.94 -3.47
CA LEU A 71 -7.88 5.07 -3.75
C LEU A 71 -7.45 4.27 -2.52
N LEU A 72 -7.41 4.89 -1.34
CA LEU A 72 -7.07 4.23 -0.08
C LEU A 72 -8.08 3.14 0.28
N LEU A 73 -9.38 3.43 0.18
CA LEU A 73 -10.44 2.46 0.46
C LEU A 73 -10.38 1.25 -0.49
N GLN A 74 -10.22 1.49 -1.80
CA GLN A 74 -10.06 0.41 -2.77
C GLN A 74 -8.87 -0.51 -2.44
N HIS A 75 -7.74 0.07 -2.03
CA HIS A 75 -6.55 -0.70 -1.66
C HIS A 75 -6.69 -1.39 -0.30
N ALA A 76 -7.48 -0.84 0.63
CA ALA A 76 -7.83 -1.51 1.88
C ALA A 76 -8.62 -2.80 1.59
N ASP A 77 -9.66 -2.72 0.76
CA ASP A 77 -10.45 -3.89 0.36
C ASP A 77 -9.58 -4.97 -0.32
N LEU A 78 -8.59 -4.56 -1.14
CA LEU A 78 -7.64 -5.48 -1.77
C LEU A 78 -6.70 -6.14 -0.75
N ALA A 79 -6.22 -5.37 0.25
CA ALA A 79 -5.35 -5.88 1.30
C ALA A 79 -6.07 -6.89 2.22
N GLU A 80 -7.35 -6.64 2.50
CA GLU A 80 -8.19 -7.52 3.31
C GLU A 80 -8.49 -8.85 2.61
N ARG A 81 -8.93 -8.81 1.33
CA ARG A 81 -9.16 -10.02 0.51
C ARG A 81 -7.93 -10.91 0.37
N GLY A 82 -6.74 -10.31 0.32
CA GLY A 82 -5.47 -11.04 0.25
C GLY A 82 -5.05 -11.71 1.57
N THR A 83 -5.80 -11.50 2.66
CA THR A 83 -5.55 -12.00 4.02
C THR A 83 -6.55 -13.11 4.43
N GLU A 84 -7.58 -13.39 3.62
CA GLU A 84 -8.45 -14.55 3.86
C GLU A 84 -7.62 -15.84 3.74
N PRO A 85 -7.58 -16.69 4.78
CA PRO A 85 -6.96 -18.00 4.66
C PRO A 85 -7.73 -18.78 3.59
N ALA A 86 -7.00 -19.44 2.68
CA ALA A 86 -7.62 -20.39 1.76
C ALA A 86 -8.45 -21.39 2.58
N PRO A 87 -9.67 -21.77 2.15
CA PRO A 87 -10.46 -22.75 2.87
C PRO A 87 -9.59 -24.00 3.08
N ASP A 88 -9.52 -24.49 4.32
CA ASP A 88 -8.76 -25.67 4.71
C ASP A 88 -9.39 -26.90 4.03
N THR A 89 -9.05 -27.14 2.76
CA THR A 89 -9.29 -28.40 2.06
C THR A 89 -8.30 -29.44 2.55
N ARG A 90 -8.35 -29.77 3.85
CA ARG A 90 -7.74 -30.99 4.36
C ARG A 90 -8.79 -32.08 4.25
N PRO A 91 -8.64 -33.05 3.33
CA PRO A 91 -9.56 -34.18 3.28
C PRO A 91 -9.50 -34.92 4.64
N PRO A 92 -10.65 -35.38 5.16
CA PRO A 92 -10.67 -36.14 6.41
C PRO A 92 -9.78 -37.38 6.26
N ALA A 93 -8.90 -37.60 7.23
CA ALA A 93 -8.03 -38.78 7.28
C ALA A 93 -8.87 -40.06 7.40
N PRO A 94 -8.41 -41.18 6.81
CA PRO A 94 -9.16 -42.45 6.76
C PRO A 94 -9.34 -43.11 8.13
#